data_AF-A0A9E7L606-F1
#
_entry.id   AF-A0A9E7L606-F1
#
_cell.length_a   1.000
_cell.length_b   1.000
_cell.length_c   1.000
_cell.angle_alpha   90.00
_cell.angle_beta   90.00
_cell.angle_gamma   90.00
#
_symmetry.space_group_name_H-M   'P 1'
#
loop_
_entity.id
_entity.type
_entity.pdbx_description
1 polymer ?
#
loop_
_entity_poly.entity_id
_entity_poly.type
_entity_poly.pdbx_seq_one_letter_code
_entity_poly.pdbx_strand_id
1 'polypeptide(L)'
;MYKLISGLHSSISVHIASDYLLDAFANLWGQNLELLYDRVWKHPDHVRNLYFVYLFVLRAVTKAADYLEQAEYNTGNPIEDLKTQSLVRQLLYNPKLLSACPVPFDEAKLWQGENGPELKQQIQKQFRNISAVMNCVGCEKCRLWGKLQVNGLATALKILFSVDGENNQNQPLQLQRNEVIALFNLLNRLSESIKFVHDMEPLMEKMERHDSNPTATS
;
A
#
# COMPACT_ATOMS: atom_id res chain seq x y z
N MET A 1 7.13 -1.55 11.64
CA MET A 1 6.42 -0.25 11.58
C MET A 1 7.05 0.73 10.60
N TYR A 2 8.31 1.13 10.79
CA TYR A 2 8.98 2.16 9.95
C TYR A 2 8.86 1.92 8.44
N LYS A 3 9.22 0.72 7.96
CA LYS A 3 9.15 0.38 6.52
C LYS A 3 7.75 0.54 5.93
N LEU A 4 6.69 0.22 6.69
CA LEU A 4 5.30 0.37 6.22
C LEU A 4 4.92 1.84 6.04
N ILE A 5 5.26 2.69 7.01
CA ILE A 5 4.95 4.12 6.96
C ILE A 5 5.83 4.84 5.93
N SER A 6 7.11 4.50 5.86
CA SER A 6 8.02 5.03 4.83
C SER A 6 7.58 4.63 3.42
N GLY A 7 7.19 3.37 3.20
CA GLY A 7 6.65 2.92 1.93
C GLY A 7 5.36 3.63 1.55
N LEU A 8 4.46 3.85 2.52
CA LEU A 8 3.23 4.60 2.30
C LEU A 8 3.50 6.06 1.95
N HIS A 9 4.42 6.70 2.67
CA HIS A 9 4.84 8.07 2.38
C HIS A 9 5.46 8.18 0.98
N SER A 10 6.28 7.21 0.60
CA SER A 10 6.85 7.11 -0.75
C SER A 10 5.77 6.98 -1.81
N SER A 11 4.74 6.14 -1.58
CA SER A 11 3.58 6.02 -2.49
C SER A 11 2.86 7.36 -2.67
N ILE A 12 2.64 8.12 -1.59
CA ILE A 12 2.03 9.46 -1.67
C ILE A 12 2.87 10.40 -2.54
N SER A 13 4.19 10.44 -2.32
CA SER A 13 5.11 11.25 -3.15
C SER A 13 5.08 10.84 -4.62
N VAL A 14 5.02 9.54 -4.91
CA VAL A 14 4.88 9.02 -6.27
C VAL A 14 3.58 9.50 -6.93
N HIS A 15 2.44 9.41 -6.22
CA HIS A 15 1.15 9.88 -6.76
C HIS A 15 1.18 11.38 -7.07
N ILE A 16 1.74 12.19 -6.16
CA ILE A 16 1.89 13.64 -6.38
C ILE A 16 2.81 13.92 -7.57
N ALA A 17 3.90 13.18 -7.73
CA ALA A 17 4.80 13.34 -8.86
C ALA A 17 4.18 12.88 -10.19
N SER A 18 3.31 11.86 -10.18
CA SER A 18 2.64 11.37 -11.37
C SER A 18 1.53 12.29 -11.90
N ASP A 19 0.86 13.01 -10.99
CA ASP A 19 -0.24 13.92 -11.27
C ASP A 19 0.00 15.26 -10.56
N TYR A 20 0.97 16.00 -11.08
CA TYR A 20 1.43 17.28 -10.55
C TYR A 20 0.86 18.45 -11.36
N LEU A 21 0.48 19.53 -10.67
CA LEU A 21 0.07 20.77 -11.34
C LEU A 21 1.30 21.50 -11.87
N LEU A 22 1.55 21.37 -13.18
CA LEU A 22 2.69 21.99 -13.86
C LEU A 22 2.45 23.48 -14.13
N ASP A 23 1.21 23.84 -14.47
CA ASP A 23 0.81 25.23 -14.70
C ASP A 23 -0.59 25.48 -14.12
N ALA A 24 -0.67 26.39 -13.14
CA ALA A 24 -1.91 26.78 -12.49
C ALA A 24 -2.82 27.65 -13.38
N PHE A 25 -2.27 28.43 -14.30
CA PHE A 25 -3.04 29.31 -15.18
C PHE A 25 -3.70 28.51 -16.31
N ALA A 26 -2.96 27.57 -16.89
CA ALA A 26 -3.47 26.67 -17.92
C ALA A 26 -4.21 25.44 -17.35
N ASN A 27 -4.21 25.26 -16.03
CA ASN A 27 -4.70 24.06 -15.34
C ASN A 27 -4.11 22.77 -15.96
N LEU A 28 -2.80 22.80 -16.24
CA LEU A 28 -2.09 21.69 -16.87
C LEU A 28 -1.54 20.76 -15.80
N TRP A 29 -2.04 19.53 -15.79
CA TRP A 29 -1.59 18.45 -14.91
C TRP A 29 -0.72 17.47 -15.69
N GLY A 30 0.33 16.95 -15.05
CA GLY A 30 1.25 16.01 -15.68
C GLY A 30 2.32 15.49 -14.74
N GLN A 31 3.33 14.84 -15.32
CA GLN A 31 4.39 14.19 -14.55
C GLN A 31 5.49 15.19 -14.17
N ASN A 32 5.86 15.21 -12.90
CA ASN A 32 7.00 15.96 -12.38
C ASN A 32 8.12 14.99 -11.99
N LEU A 33 9.03 14.74 -12.94
CA LEU A 33 10.13 13.79 -12.79
C LEU A 33 11.22 14.25 -11.81
N GLU A 34 11.41 15.56 -11.67
CA GLU A 34 12.33 16.14 -10.68
C GLU A 34 11.85 15.85 -9.26
N LEU A 35 10.56 16.06 -8.99
CA LEU A 35 9.95 15.73 -7.70
C LEU A 35 10.06 14.23 -7.40
N LEU A 36 9.80 13.36 -8.40
CA LEU A 36 9.96 11.92 -8.26
C LEU A 36 11.40 11.56 -7.89
N TYR A 37 12.36 12.16 -8.60
CA TYR A 37 13.77 11.90 -8.40
C TYR A 37 14.21 12.29 -6.98
N ASP A 38 13.93 13.53 -6.57
CA ASP A 38 14.37 14.07 -5.28
C ASP A 38 13.72 13.40 -4.08
N ARG A 39 12.43 13.09 -4.16
CA ARG A 39 11.67 12.56 -3.01
C ARG A 39 11.75 11.05 -2.88
N VAL A 40 11.92 10.33 -4.00
CA VAL A 40 11.80 8.87 -4.04
C VAL A 40 13.04 8.23 -4.61
N TRP A 41 13.43 8.56 -5.84
CA TRP A 41 14.48 7.80 -6.56
C TRP A 41 15.86 7.90 -5.91
N LYS A 42 16.30 9.13 -5.57
CA LYS A 42 17.59 9.41 -4.93
C LYS A 42 17.76 8.73 -3.57
N HIS A 43 16.69 8.17 -3.02
CA HIS A 43 16.66 7.43 -1.77
C HIS A 43 16.29 5.96 -2.03
N PRO A 44 17.25 5.06 -2.29
CA PRO A 44 16.99 3.65 -2.60
C PRO A 44 16.12 2.93 -1.54
N ASP A 45 16.24 3.33 -0.28
CA ASP A 45 15.42 2.79 0.81
C ASP A 45 13.93 3.16 0.69
N HIS A 46 13.58 4.30 0.09
CA HIS A 46 12.19 4.68 -0.17
C HIS A 46 11.57 3.75 -1.22
N VAL A 47 12.30 3.48 -2.31
CA VAL A 47 11.88 2.52 -3.34
C VAL A 47 11.72 1.13 -2.72
N ARG A 48 12.72 0.64 -1.97
CA ARG A 48 12.63 -0.66 -1.28
C ARG A 48 11.45 -0.74 -0.32
N ASN A 49 11.20 0.30 0.46
CA ASN A 49 10.09 0.35 1.40
C ASN A 49 8.73 0.39 0.68
N LEU A 50 8.65 1.02 -0.50
CA LEU A 50 7.47 1.01 -1.36
C LEU A 50 7.14 -0.42 -1.83
N TYR A 51 8.13 -1.16 -2.34
CA TYR A 51 7.95 -2.58 -2.70
C TYR A 51 7.60 -3.43 -1.47
N PHE A 52 8.25 -3.18 -0.33
CA PHE A 52 7.97 -3.90 0.91
C PHE A 52 6.50 -3.74 1.34
N VAL A 53 5.98 -2.50 1.38
CA VAL A 53 4.59 -2.27 1.81
C VAL A 53 3.58 -2.85 0.82
N TYR A 54 3.87 -2.83 -0.49
CA TYR A 54 3.04 -3.50 -1.49
C TYR A 54 2.99 -5.01 -1.28
N LEU A 55 4.15 -5.67 -1.16
CA LEU A 55 4.22 -7.11 -0.93
C LEU A 55 3.56 -7.50 0.40
N PHE A 56 3.69 -6.66 1.43
CA PHE A 56 3.03 -6.84 2.72
C PHE A 56 1.50 -6.82 2.59
N VAL A 57 0.94 -5.84 1.88
CA VAL A 57 -0.51 -5.73 1.66
C VAL A 57 -1.02 -6.84 0.73
N LEU A 58 -0.27 -7.17 -0.33
CA LEU A 58 -0.59 -8.27 -1.24
C LEU A 58 -0.62 -9.62 -0.52
N ARG A 59 0.33 -9.85 0.41
CA ARG A 59 0.34 -11.04 1.26
C ARG A 59 -0.89 -11.10 2.16
N ALA A 60 -1.28 -9.98 2.77
CA ALA A 60 -2.51 -9.94 3.57
C ALA A 60 -3.75 -10.28 2.72
N VAL A 61 -3.85 -9.72 1.51
CA VAL A 61 -4.98 -9.99 0.60
C VAL A 61 -5.04 -11.46 0.18
N THR A 62 -3.91 -12.06 -0.21
CA THR A 62 -3.84 -13.48 -0.60
C THR A 62 -4.13 -14.41 0.59
N LYS A 63 -3.71 -14.05 1.80
CA LYS A 63 -3.98 -14.82 3.02
C LYS A 63 -5.43 -14.76 3.48
N ALA A 64 -6.15 -13.69 3.14
CA ALA A 64 -7.59 -13.54 3.39
C ALA A 64 -8.46 -14.00 2.21
N ALA A 65 -7.94 -14.78 1.26
CA ALA A 65 -8.66 -15.15 0.04
C ALA A 65 -10.04 -15.78 0.32
N ASP A 66 -10.10 -16.78 1.20
CA ASP A 66 -11.35 -17.46 1.55
C ASP A 66 -12.42 -16.51 2.10
N TYR A 67 -11.99 -15.52 2.88
CA TYR A 67 -12.87 -14.50 3.45
C TYR A 67 -13.32 -13.49 2.40
N LEU A 68 -12.38 -12.97 1.59
CA LEU A 68 -12.63 -11.93 0.59
C LEU A 68 -13.52 -12.45 -0.55
N GLU A 69 -13.47 -13.74 -0.86
CA GLU A 69 -14.37 -14.38 -1.83
C GLU A 69 -15.83 -14.37 -1.36
N GLN A 70 -16.06 -14.48 -0.05
CA GLN A 70 -17.38 -14.55 0.58
C GLN A 70 -17.88 -13.19 1.11
N ALA A 71 -17.07 -12.13 0.97
CA ALA A 71 -17.42 -10.80 1.47
C ALA A 71 -18.66 -10.22 0.75
N GLU A 72 -19.41 -9.38 1.46
CA GLU A 72 -20.59 -8.73 0.91
C GLU A 72 -20.22 -7.54 0.02
N TYR A 73 -20.43 -7.69 -1.29
CA TYR A 73 -20.19 -6.65 -2.30
C TYR A 73 -21.46 -5.88 -2.70
N ASN A 74 -22.57 -6.05 -1.98
CA ASN A 74 -23.88 -5.50 -2.35
C ASN A 74 -23.90 -3.97 -2.46
N THR A 75 -24.13 -3.45 -3.66
CA THR A 75 -24.32 -2.01 -3.95
C THR A 75 -25.76 -1.66 -4.31
N GLY A 76 -26.63 -2.66 -4.42
CA GLY A 76 -27.98 -2.53 -4.98
C GLY A 76 -28.03 -2.72 -6.50
N ASN A 77 -26.88 -2.91 -7.16
CA ASN A 77 -26.80 -3.26 -8.57
C ASN A 77 -26.26 -4.70 -8.75
N PRO A 78 -27.14 -5.70 -8.97
CA PRO A 78 -26.73 -7.10 -8.98
C PRO A 78 -25.73 -7.44 -10.10
N ILE A 79 -25.76 -6.70 -11.23
CA ILE A 79 -24.84 -6.94 -12.35
C ILE A 79 -23.41 -6.53 -11.96
N GLU A 80 -23.27 -5.35 -11.34
CA GLU A 80 -21.96 -4.85 -10.88
C GLU A 80 -21.44 -5.64 -9.68
N ASP A 81 -22.32 -6.09 -8.79
CA ASP A 81 -21.96 -6.89 -7.62
C ASP A 81 -21.39 -8.25 -8.04
N LEU A 82 -22.06 -8.95 -8.97
CA LEU A 82 -21.57 -10.22 -9.55
C LEU A 82 -20.24 -10.02 -10.29
N LYS A 83 -20.12 -8.92 -11.05
CA LYS A 83 -18.88 -8.59 -11.75
C LYS A 83 -17.74 -8.35 -10.77
N THR A 84 -18.00 -7.62 -9.68
CA THR A 84 -17.01 -7.34 -8.63
C THR A 84 -16.54 -8.62 -7.98
N GLN A 85 -17.46 -9.52 -7.61
CA GLN A 85 -17.11 -10.81 -7.01
C GLN A 85 -16.25 -11.67 -7.95
N SER A 86 -16.58 -11.70 -9.24
CA SER A 86 -15.78 -12.39 -10.26
C SER A 86 -14.36 -11.81 -10.39
N LEU A 87 -14.22 -10.48 -10.43
CA LEU A 87 -12.92 -9.81 -10.50
C LEU A 87 -12.07 -10.04 -9.25
N VAL A 88 -12.68 -9.99 -8.06
CA VAL A 88 -12.00 -10.32 -6.80
C VAL A 88 -11.50 -11.76 -6.84
N ARG A 89 -12.32 -12.72 -7.27
CA ARG A 89 -11.91 -14.12 -7.40
C ARG A 89 -10.75 -14.28 -8.38
N GLN A 90 -10.80 -13.62 -9.54
CA GLN A 90 -9.71 -13.63 -10.52
C GLN A 90 -8.41 -13.05 -9.96
N LEU A 91 -8.50 -12.00 -9.14
CA LEU A 91 -7.34 -11.41 -8.48
C LEU A 91 -6.74 -12.38 -7.43
N LEU A 92 -7.57 -12.95 -6.55
CA LEU A 92 -7.12 -13.81 -5.46
C LEU A 92 -6.48 -15.12 -5.96
N TYR A 93 -7.03 -15.73 -7.00
CA TYR A 93 -6.55 -16.99 -7.57
C TYR A 93 -5.67 -16.80 -8.81
N ASN A 94 -5.10 -15.60 -9.00
CA ASN A 94 -4.22 -15.35 -10.13
C ASN A 94 -2.91 -16.16 -9.97
N PRO A 95 -2.59 -17.08 -10.89
CA PRO A 95 -1.41 -17.95 -10.75
C PRO A 95 -0.10 -17.17 -10.77
N LYS A 96 -0.03 -16.01 -11.43
CA LYS A 96 1.17 -15.15 -11.42
C LYS A 96 1.41 -14.52 -10.05
N LEU A 97 0.35 -14.16 -9.33
CA LEU A 97 0.46 -13.60 -7.98
C LEU A 97 0.85 -14.68 -6.98
N LEU A 98 0.26 -15.87 -7.10
CA LEU A 98 0.58 -17.02 -6.25
C LEU A 98 2.01 -17.50 -6.45
N SER A 99 2.51 -17.52 -7.69
CA SER A 99 3.90 -17.94 -7.99
C SER A 99 4.95 -16.87 -7.65
N ALA A 100 4.59 -15.58 -7.74
CA ALA A 100 5.49 -14.48 -7.38
C ALA A 100 5.64 -14.29 -5.86
N CYS A 101 4.70 -14.79 -5.05
CA CYS A 101 4.66 -14.59 -3.60
C CYS A 101 4.58 -15.88 -2.77
N PRO A 102 5.53 -16.84 -2.90
CA PRO A 102 5.52 -18.03 -2.04
C PRO A 102 5.74 -17.64 -0.57
N VAL A 103 6.75 -16.80 -0.27
CA VAL A 103 7.00 -16.22 1.07
C VAL A 103 7.77 -14.88 0.90
N PRO A 104 7.11 -13.72 0.77
CA PRO A 104 7.80 -12.44 0.53
C PRO A 104 8.65 -11.96 1.73
N PHE A 105 8.35 -12.45 2.93
CA PHE A 105 9.16 -12.24 4.14
C PHE A 105 8.87 -13.35 5.14
N ASP A 106 9.83 -13.61 6.01
CA ASP A 106 9.72 -14.59 7.09
C ASP A 106 8.71 -14.10 8.14
N GLU A 107 7.46 -14.55 8.01
CA GLU A 107 6.35 -14.23 8.92
C GLU A 107 6.70 -14.61 10.36
N ALA A 108 7.43 -15.73 10.54
CA ALA A 108 7.91 -16.17 11.83
C ALA A 108 8.87 -15.16 12.48
N LYS A 109 9.79 -14.56 11.72
CA LYS A 109 10.67 -13.49 12.26
C LYS A 109 9.94 -12.19 12.57
N LEU A 110 8.81 -11.92 11.92
CA LEU A 110 8.03 -10.72 12.23
C LEU A 110 7.22 -10.88 13.53
N TRP A 111 6.82 -12.11 13.86
CA TRP A 111 5.78 -12.38 14.86
C TRP A 111 6.13 -13.37 15.99
N GLN A 112 7.11 -14.28 15.83
CA GLN A 112 7.51 -15.29 16.84
C GLN A 112 8.41 -14.74 17.96
N GLY A 113 8.27 -13.47 18.33
CA GLY A 113 8.73 -13.03 19.65
C GLY A 113 7.73 -13.50 20.71
N GLU A 114 8.18 -13.76 21.93
CA GLU A 114 7.35 -14.14 23.09
C GLU A 114 6.18 -13.14 23.38
N ASN A 115 6.20 -11.96 22.73
CA ASN A 115 5.27 -10.85 22.95
C ASN A 115 4.31 -10.56 21.78
N GLY A 116 4.00 -11.54 20.91
CA GLY A 116 3.11 -11.34 19.75
C GLY A 116 1.77 -10.61 20.03
N PRO A 117 1.00 -10.98 21.08
CA PRO A 117 -0.23 -10.28 21.46
C PRO A 117 -0.01 -8.83 21.90
N GLU A 118 1.07 -8.55 22.64
CA GLU A 118 1.42 -7.21 23.10
C GLU A 118 1.86 -6.33 21.93
N LEU A 119 2.64 -6.89 21.00
CA LEU A 119 3.05 -6.22 19.77
C LEU A 119 1.82 -5.86 18.91
N LYS A 120 0.84 -6.77 18.79
CA LYS A 120 -0.44 -6.49 18.13
C LYS A 120 -1.16 -5.30 18.75
N GLN A 121 -1.28 -5.26 20.08
CA GLN A 121 -1.92 -4.14 20.80
C GLN A 121 -1.15 -2.83 20.62
N GLN A 122 0.19 -2.85 20.69
CA GLN A 122 1.03 -1.68 20.47
C GLN A 122 0.87 -1.13 19.05
N ILE A 123 0.89 -2.00 18.03
CA ILE A 123 0.69 -1.62 16.64
C ILE A 123 -0.70 -1.02 16.46
N GLN A 124 -1.75 -1.66 16.98
CA GLN A 124 -3.12 -1.12 16.93
C GLN A 124 -3.21 0.27 17.56
N LYS A 125 -2.58 0.48 18.73
CA LYS A 125 -2.51 1.79 19.39
C LYS A 125 -1.80 2.83 18.50
N GLN A 126 -0.69 2.46 17.87
CA GLN A 126 0.03 3.35 16.96
C GLN A 126 -0.83 3.73 15.73
N PHE A 127 -1.56 2.79 15.12
CA PHE A 127 -2.46 3.09 14.00
C PHE A 127 -3.62 4.01 14.40
N ARG A 128 -4.18 3.87 15.62
CA ARG A 128 -5.17 4.82 16.16
C ARG A 128 -4.58 6.22 16.30
N ASN A 129 -3.35 6.32 16.81
CA ASN A 129 -2.65 7.60 16.95
C ASN A 129 -2.37 8.24 15.58
N ILE A 130 -1.91 7.46 14.59
CA ILE A 130 -1.69 7.94 13.22
C ILE A 130 -3.01 8.44 12.62
N SER A 131 -4.11 7.70 12.80
CA SER A 131 -5.44 8.13 12.35
C SER A 131 -5.89 9.43 13.02
N ALA A 132 -5.56 9.64 14.30
CA ALA A 132 -5.80 10.90 14.99
C ALA A 132 -4.99 12.06 14.40
N VAL A 133 -3.71 11.84 14.07
CA VAL A 133 -2.86 12.83 13.39
C VAL A 133 -3.43 13.21 12.02
N MET A 134 -4.05 12.27 11.28
CA MET A 134 -4.70 12.58 10.01
C MET A 134 -5.85 13.59 10.15
N ASN A 135 -6.45 13.75 11.34
CA ASN A 135 -7.47 14.78 11.56
C ASN A 135 -6.90 16.21 11.50
N CYS A 136 -5.59 16.37 11.70
CA CYS A 136 -4.90 17.67 11.66
C CYS A 136 -4.45 18.06 10.25
N VAL A 137 -4.64 17.21 9.24
CA VAL A 137 -4.26 17.50 7.85
C VAL A 137 -5.32 18.41 7.22
N GLY A 138 -4.92 19.64 6.85
CA GLY A 138 -5.83 20.66 6.29
C GLY A 138 -6.29 20.37 4.86
N CYS A 139 -5.49 19.64 4.06
CA CYS A 139 -5.88 19.20 2.73
C CYS A 139 -6.93 18.08 2.81
N GLU A 140 -8.15 18.32 2.32
CA GLU A 140 -9.26 17.35 2.42
C GLU A 140 -9.00 16.05 1.67
N LYS A 141 -8.49 16.13 0.43
CA LYS A 141 -8.12 14.95 -0.37
C LYS A 141 -7.02 14.14 0.33
N CYS A 142 -6.01 14.83 0.87
CA CYS A 142 -4.89 14.22 1.59
C CYS A 142 -5.37 13.53 2.88
N ARG A 143 -6.30 14.17 3.60
CA ARG A 143 -6.93 13.60 4.80
C ARG A 143 -7.73 12.34 4.46
N LEU A 144 -8.51 12.37 3.37
CA LEU A 144 -9.29 11.23 2.91
C LEU A 144 -8.39 10.03 2.58
N TRP A 145 -7.42 10.24 1.69
CA TRP A 145 -6.50 9.17 1.29
C TRP A 145 -5.62 8.71 2.44
N GLY A 146 -5.13 9.63 3.28
CA GLY A 146 -4.36 9.29 4.47
C GLY A 146 -5.12 8.38 5.42
N LYS A 147 -6.39 8.70 5.73
CA LYS A 147 -7.24 7.81 6.55
C LYS A 147 -7.52 6.48 5.87
N LEU A 148 -7.82 6.48 4.57
CA LEU A 148 -8.13 5.26 3.82
C LEU A 148 -6.93 4.31 3.80
N GLN A 149 -5.74 4.82 3.50
CA GLN A 149 -4.51 4.03 3.43
C GLN A 149 -4.05 3.53 4.81
N VAL A 150 -4.14 4.38 5.85
CA VAL A 150 -3.84 3.96 7.23
C VAL A 150 -4.80 2.88 7.70
N ASN A 151 -6.10 3.00 7.37
CA ASN A 151 -7.08 1.96 7.67
C ASN A 151 -6.78 0.66 6.89
N GLY A 152 -6.43 0.76 5.60
CA GLY A 152 -6.05 -0.40 4.79
C GLY A 152 -4.83 -1.14 5.35
N LEU A 153 -3.81 -0.42 5.83
CA LEU A 153 -2.64 -1.01 6.48
C LEU A 153 -3.01 -1.69 7.81
N ALA A 154 -3.88 -1.07 8.61
CA ALA A 154 -4.38 -1.67 9.85
C ALA A 154 -5.17 -2.96 9.56
N THR A 155 -6.00 -2.98 8.51
CA THR A 155 -6.69 -4.18 8.04
C THR A 155 -5.71 -5.26 7.61
N ALA A 156 -4.67 -4.92 6.83
CA ALA A 156 -3.65 -5.87 6.39
C ALA A 156 -2.94 -6.53 7.59
N LEU A 157 -2.57 -5.73 8.59
CA LEU A 157 -2.00 -6.24 9.84
C LEU A 157 -2.98 -7.14 10.60
N LYS A 158 -4.25 -6.73 10.74
CA LYS A 158 -5.30 -7.52 11.39
C LYS A 158 -5.45 -8.89 10.74
N ILE A 159 -5.38 -8.98 9.41
CA ILE A 159 -5.43 -10.24 8.68
C ILE A 159 -4.21 -11.11 9.02
N LEU A 160 -3.00 -10.57 8.84
CA LEU A 160 -1.77 -11.33 9.05
C LEU A 160 -1.66 -11.86 10.49
N PHE A 161 -2.04 -11.06 11.49
CA PHE A 161 -2.08 -11.48 12.89
C PHE A 161 -3.13 -12.54 13.23
N SER A 162 -4.21 -12.64 12.45
CA SER A 162 -5.30 -13.55 12.76
C SER A 162 -5.09 -14.94 12.16
N VAL A 163 -4.34 -15.04 11.06
CA VAL A 163 -4.12 -16.31 10.36
C VAL A 163 -2.85 -17.05 10.86
N ASP A 164 -1.84 -16.34 11.38
CA ASP A 164 -0.61 -16.95 11.93
C ASP A 164 -0.70 -17.33 13.43
N GLY A 165 -1.78 -16.94 14.10
CA GLY A 165 -1.97 -17.25 15.51
C GLY A 165 -2.54 -18.66 15.69
N GLU A 166 -1.69 -19.70 15.71
CA GLU A 166 -2.06 -21.09 16.01
C GLU A 166 -2.86 -21.27 17.32
N ASN A 167 -2.89 -20.26 18.20
CA ASN A 167 -3.59 -20.27 19.49
C ASN A 167 -4.98 -19.58 19.51
N ASN A 168 -5.50 -19.06 18.40
CA ASN A 168 -6.80 -18.34 18.38
C ASN A 168 -7.90 -19.09 17.62
N GLN A 169 -8.11 -20.37 17.95
CA GLN A 169 -9.21 -21.20 17.40
C GLN A 169 -10.63 -20.66 17.68
N ASN A 170 -10.80 -19.58 18.44
CA ASN A 170 -12.11 -19.12 18.93
C ASN A 170 -12.63 -17.81 18.33
N GLN A 171 -11.91 -17.13 17.42
CA GLN A 171 -12.46 -15.94 16.75
C GLN A 171 -12.21 -15.98 15.23
N PRO A 172 -13.26 -16.23 14.41
CA PRO A 172 -13.11 -16.14 12.96
C PRO A 172 -12.71 -14.71 12.57
N LEU A 173 -11.84 -14.58 11.56
CA LEU A 173 -11.48 -13.29 10.98
C LEU A 173 -12.77 -12.60 10.49
N GLN A 174 -13.10 -11.46 11.08
CA GLN A 174 -14.23 -10.62 10.67
C GLN A 174 -13.73 -9.27 10.21
N LEU A 175 -14.01 -8.91 8.96
CA LEU A 175 -13.73 -7.59 8.40
C LEU A 175 -15.03 -6.83 8.15
N GLN A 176 -15.03 -5.55 8.43
CA GLN A 176 -16.12 -4.66 8.07
C GLN A 176 -16.01 -4.26 6.60
N ARG A 177 -17.14 -3.85 5.99
CA ARG A 177 -17.17 -3.34 4.60
C ARG A 177 -16.11 -2.27 4.34
N ASN A 178 -15.96 -1.32 5.25
CA ASN A 178 -14.97 -0.25 5.14
C ASN A 178 -13.52 -0.75 5.25
N GLU A 179 -13.26 -1.83 6.00
CA GLU A 179 -11.94 -2.45 6.09
C GLU A 179 -11.57 -3.11 4.75
N VAL A 180 -12.53 -3.81 4.11
CA VAL A 180 -12.34 -4.43 2.78
C VAL A 180 -12.12 -3.36 1.71
N ILE A 181 -12.93 -2.31 1.69
CA ILE A 181 -12.78 -1.18 0.75
C ILE A 181 -11.40 -0.54 0.91
N ALA A 182 -10.99 -0.25 2.15
CA ALA A 182 -9.70 0.36 2.43
C ALA A 182 -8.53 -0.53 2.01
N LEU A 183 -8.63 -1.85 2.22
CA LEU A 183 -7.60 -2.82 1.84
C LEU A 183 -7.37 -2.84 0.32
N PHE A 184 -8.43 -2.96 -0.48
CA PHE A 184 -8.31 -2.98 -1.94
C PHE A 184 -7.87 -1.63 -2.51
N ASN A 185 -8.36 -0.51 -1.96
CA ASN A 185 -7.93 0.81 -2.41
C ASN A 185 -6.45 1.07 -2.10
N LEU A 186 -5.98 0.64 -0.92
CA LEU A 186 -4.56 0.69 -0.59
C LEU A 186 -3.74 -0.15 -1.57
N LEU A 187 -4.14 -1.41 -1.82
CA LEU A 187 -3.44 -2.29 -2.76
C LEU A 187 -3.36 -1.66 -4.15
N ASN A 188 -4.46 -1.09 -4.64
CA ASN A 188 -4.49 -0.41 -5.94
C ASN A 188 -3.53 0.80 -5.99
N ARG A 189 -3.58 1.69 -4.98
CA ARG A 189 -2.70 2.86 -4.92
C ARG A 189 -1.22 2.46 -4.90
N LEU A 190 -0.86 1.42 -4.15
CA LEU A 190 0.50 0.90 -4.11
C LEU A 190 0.90 0.26 -5.45
N SER A 191 -0.01 -0.47 -6.10
CA SER A 191 0.20 -1.05 -7.42
C SER A 191 0.49 0.00 -8.48
N GLU A 192 -0.27 1.10 -8.50
CA GLU A 192 -0.03 2.22 -9.42
C GLU A 192 1.30 2.92 -9.13
N SER A 193 1.65 3.11 -7.85
CA SER A 193 2.94 3.70 -7.48
C SER A 193 4.12 2.85 -7.97
N ILE A 194 4.07 1.53 -7.77
CA ILE A 194 5.12 0.62 -8.25
C ILE A 194 5.20 0.63 -9.77
N LYS A 195 4.05 0.55 -10.44
CA LYS A 195 4.00 0.63 -11.90
C LYS A 195 4.65 1.91 -12.41
N PHE A 196 4.32 3.06 -11.81
CA PHE A 196 4.87 4.34 -12.24
C PHE A 196 6.38 4.42 -12.01
N VAL A 197 6.87 4.00 -10.83
CA VAL A 197 8.32 3.97 -10.55
C VAL A 197 9.06 3.07 -11.54
N HIS A 198 8.52 1.90 -11.83
CA HIS A 198 9.11 0.97 -12.79
C HIS A 198 9.08 1.51 -14.23
N ASP A 199 7.98 2.14 -14.66
CA ASP A 199 7.87 2.72 -15.99
C ASP A 199 8.87 3.91 -16.16
N MET A 200 9.19 4.63 -15.07
CA MET A 200 10.09 5.79 -15.07
C MET A 200 11.58 5.46 -14.82
N GLU A 201 11.90 4.23 -14.42
CA GLU A 201 13.26 3.77 -14.09
C GLU A 201 14.32 4.15 -15.14
N PRO A 202 14.11 3.93 -16.46
CA PRO A 202 15.10 4.32 -17.48
C PRO A 202 15.39 5.82 -17.57
N LEU A 203 14.42 6.67 -17.21
CA LEU A 203 14.58 8.12 -17.19
C LEU A 203 15.31 8.56 -15.91
N MET A 204 14.97 7.95 -14.78
CA MET A 204 15.60 8.24 -13.50
C MET A 204 17.08 7.86 -13.49
N GLU A 205 17.46 6.72 -14.07
CA GLU A 205 18.87 6.32 -14.26
C GLU A 205 19.68 7.29 -15.12
N LYS A 206 19.04 8.00 -16.06
CA LYS A 206 19.70 9.06 -16.85
C LYS A 206 19.91 10.30 -16.00
N MET A 207 18.91 10.71 -15.22
CA MET A 207 19.00 11.86 -14.32
C MET A 207 20.07 11.65 -13.25
N GLU A 208 20.16 10.45 -12.67
CA GLU A 208 21.15 10.09 -11.65
C GLU A 208 22.59 10.22 -12.17
N ARG A 209 22.83 9.80 -13.42
CA ARG A 209 24.14 9.95 -14.09
C ARG A 209 24.52 11.40 -14.36
N HIS A 210 23.55 12.27 -14.61
CA HIS A 210 23.79 13.71 -14.77
C HIS A 210 24.09 14.40 -13.43
N ASP A 211 23.36 14.05 -12.37
CA ASP A 211 23.57 14.59 -11.01
C ASP A 211 24.94 14.19 -10.42
N SER A 212 25.43 12.99 -10.75
CA SER A 212 26.73 12.50 -10.29
C SER A 212 27.95 13.01 -11.09
N ASN A 213 27.75 13.70 -12.22
CA ASN A 213 28.80 14.33 -13.03
C ASN A 213 28.51 15.83 -13.31
N PRO A 214 28.54 16.71 -12.30
CA PRO A 214 28.21 18.13 -12.46
C PRO A 214 29.24 18.95 -13.27
N THR A 215 30.40 18.39 -13.64
CA THR A 215 31.56 19.13 -14.19
C THR A 215 31.86 18.93 -15.68
N ALA A 216 30.99 18.29 -16.46
CA ALA A 216 31.25 18.07 -17.90
C ALA A 216 30.77 19.18 -18.85
N THR A 217 30.18 20.27 -18.33
CA THR A 217 29.75 21.42 -19.14
C THR A 217 30.14 22.73 -18.47
N SER A 218 31.38 23.15 -18.72
CA SER A 218 31.84 24.53 -18.69
C SER A 218 32.80 24.76 -19.85
#